data_AF-A0A5S4EHB9-F1
#
_entry.id   AF-A0A5S4EHB9-F1
#
_cell.length_a   1.000
_cell.length_b   1.000
_cell.length_c   1.000
_cell.angle_alpha   90.00
_cell.angle_beta   90.00
_cell.angle_gamma   90.00
#
_symmetry.space_group_name_H-M   'P 1'
#
loop_
_entity.id
_entity.type
_entity.pdbx_description
1 polymer ?
#
loop_
_entity_poly.entity_id
_entity_poly.type
_entity_poly.pdbx_seq_one_letter_code
_entity_poly.pdbx_strand_id
1 'polypeptide(L)'
;MIHQDGSRHEGVAGQKWDLIVTMDDATNEPYSMFFVEEEDTMSSLQGIREVIELLGLFSTFYSDRGSHYWPTPEAGGKVDQQNLTPFGQAMKHLGIEMIADCSPEARGRSERMFRTHQDRLPRELALAGITDRADANRYLTGIYRPVFNAEFMQPAMEEGSAFVDWIGGPLGDILCERFERTVGNDHCVSFEGRMNLQTPNDRHRCHHVKAKVAVLRRTDHTLAILHGPRKLADYDEAGKVMPPNLKVAA
;
A
#
# COMPACT_ATOMS: atom_id res chain seq x y z
N MET A 1 15.30 -3.17 7.82
CA MET A 1 13.90 -3.44 8.24
C MET A 1 13.12 -2.19 7.92
N ILE A 2 11.94 -2.32 7.33
CA ILE A 2 11.10 -1.17 6.96
C ILE A 2 9.99 -0.99 7.98
N HIS A 3 9.84 0.23 8.47
CA HIS A 3 8.77 0.65 9.37
C HIS A 3 7.72 1.42 8.58
N GLN A 4 6.45 1.16 8.88
CA GLN A 4 5.35 2.02 8.43
C GLN A 4 4.46 2.37 9.60
N ASP A 5 4.04 3.63 9.65
CA ASP A 5 3.11 4.14 10.64
C ASP A 5 2.17 5.15 9.99
N GLY A 6 0.92 5.11 10.43
CA GLY A 6 -0.13 6.06 10.10
C GLY A 6 -0.33 7.02 11.27
N SER A 7 -0.51 8.31 10.98
CA SER A 7 -0.84 9.27 12.02
C SER A 7 -1.85 10.29 11.56
N ARG A 8 -2.77 10.67 12.45
CA ARG A 8 -3.80 11.70 12.19
C ARG A 8 -3.19 13.09 12.32
N HIS A 9 -3.28 13.91 11.28
CA HIS A 9 -2.82 15.31 11.27
C HIS A 9 -3.97 16.26 10.99
N GLU A 10 -3.99 17.36 11.73
CA GLU A 10 -4.74 18.55 11.33
C GLU A 10 -3.80 19.48 10.55
N GLY A 11 -3.47 19.06 9.32
CA GLY A 11 -2.53 19.79 8.46
C GLY A 11 -3.06 21.13 7.98
N VAL A 12 -4.39 21.23 7.80
CA VAL A 12 -5.12 22.44 7.43
C VAL A 12 -6.26 22.61 8.42
N ALA A 13 -6.49 23.83 8.91
CA ALA A 13 -7.52 24.10 9.90
C ALA A 13 -8.88 23.53 9.48
N GLY A 14 -9.45 22.64 10.29
CA GLY A 14 -10.73 21.99 10.01
C GLY A 14 -10.69 20.79 9.04
N GLN A 15 -9.53 20.41 8.52
CA GLN A 15 -9.33 19.19 7.73
C GLN A 15 -8.39 18.23 8.45
N LYS A 16 -8.77 16.96 8.54
CA LYS A 16 -7.94 15.91 9.15
C LYS A 16 -7.57 14.89 8.08
N TRP A 17 -6.28 14.69 7.91
CA TRP A 17 -5.70 13.71 6.99
C TRP A 17 -4.78 12.78 7.76
N ASP A 18 -4.64 11.56 7.27
CA ASP A 18 -3.66 10.62 7.80
C ASP A 18 -2.39 10.72 6.99
N LEU A 19 -1.27 10.93 7.68
CA LEU A 19 0.06 10.85 7.09
C LEU A 19 0.52 9.39 7.19
N ILE A 20 0.81 8.80 6.03
CA ILE A 20 1.49 7.52 5.93
C ILE A 20 2.95 7.78 5.69
N VAL A 21 3.81 7.18 6.52
CA VAL A 21 5.26 7.26 6.38
C VAL A 21 5.82 5.85 6.35
N THR A 22 6.65 5.56 5.34
CA THR A 22 7.37 4.29 5.21
C THR A 22 8.86 4.58 5.17
N MET A 23 9.61 4.04 6.13
CA MET A 23 10.99 4.45 6.41
C MET A 23 11.89 3.26 6.79
N ASP A 24 13.20 3.46 6.67
CA ASP A 24 14.21 2.51 7.15
C ASP A 24 14.56 2.72 8.62
N ASP A 25 14.55 1.64 9.41
CA ASP A 25 14.95 1.67 10.82
C ASP A 25 16.45 1.95 11.01
N ALA A 26 17.30 1.53 10.06
CA ALA A 26 18.75 1.64 10.23
C ALA A 26 19.25 3.08 10.03
N THR A 27 18.70 3.78 9.02
CA THR A 27 19.15 5.13 8.63
C THR A 27 18.22 6.25 9.08
N ASN A 28 17.01 5.92 9.56
CA ASN A 28 15.89 6.84 9.72
C ASN A 28 15.42 7.50 8.42
N GLU A 29 15.79 7.00 7.24
CA GLU A 29 15.38 7.58 5.97
C GLU A 29 13.92 7.22 5.65
N PRO A 30 12.98 8.18 5.60
CA PRO A 30 11.69 8.02 4.97
C PRO A 30 11.86 7.90 3.45
N TYR A 31 11.41 6.78 2.90
CA TYR A 31 11.39 6.51 1.47
C TYR A 31 10.06 6.92 0.84
N SER A 32 8.95 6.78 1.57
CA SER A 32 7.60 7.15 1.13
C SER A 32 6.90 7.98 2.21
N MET A 33 6.24 9.06 1.79
CA MET A 33 5.50 9.98 2.66
C MET A 33 4.34 10.62 1.90
N PHE A 34 3.10 10.43 2.35
CA PHE A 34 1.94 11.08 1.75
C PHE A 34 0.74 11.14 2.70
N PHE A 35 -0.14 12.11 2.46
CA PHE A 35 -1.42 12.28 3.12
C PHE A 35 -2.56 11.59 2.37
N VAL A 36 -3.43 10.93 3.13
CA VAL A 36 -4.71 10.34 2.72
C VAL A 36 -5.86 10.84 3.61
N GLU A 37 -7.11 10.64 3.21
CA GLU A 37 -8.26 11.03 4.04
C GLU A 37 -8.32 10.22 5.34
N GLU A 38 -8.07 8.92 5.23
CA GLU A 38 -8.05 7.96 6.33
C GLU A 38 -7.11 6.81 5.96
N GLU A 39 -6.30 6.35 6.91
CA GLU A 39 -5.44 5.18 6.76
C GLU A 39 -6.29 3.93 6.54
N ASP A 40 -5.87 3.13 5.57
CA ASP A 40 -6.51 1.89 5.21
C ASP A 40 -5.51 0.92 4.56
N THR A 41 -5.99 -0.27 4.19
CA THR A 41 -5.17 -1.27 3.51
C THR A 41 -4.49 -0.72 2.25
N MET A 42 -5.17 0.14 1.49
CA MET A 42 -4.70 0.62 0.19
C MET A 42 -3.57 1.62 0.31
N SER A 43 -3.70 2.56 1.25
CA SER A 43 -2.68 3.54 1.58
C SER A 43 -1.44 2.85 2.17
N SER A 44 -1.59 1.86 3.06
CA SER A 44 -0.45 1.06 3.54
C SER A 44 0.27 0.33 2.40
N LEU A 45 -0.48 -0.33 1.52
CA LEU A 45 0.08 -1.02 0.34
C LEU A 45 0.78 -0.05 -0.62
N GLN A 46 0.26 1.17 -0.80
CA GLN A 46 0.90 2.20 -1.60
C GLN A 46 2.28 2.56 -1.04
N GLY A 47 2.41 2.74 0.27
CA GLY A 47 3.71 3.04 0.89
C GLY A 47 4.75 1.94 0.62
N ILE A 48 4.34 0.67 0.70
CA ILE A 48 5.22 -0.46 0.36
C ILE A 48 5.56 -0.50 -1.13
N ARG A 49 4.58 -0.19 -1.99
CA ARG A 49 4.78 -0.12 -3.44
C ARG A 49 5.86 0.90 -3.80
N GLU A 50 5.76 2.11 -3.25
CA GLU A 50 6.74 3.19 -3.50
C GLU A 50 8.15 2.78 -3.09
N VAL A 51 8.31 2.09 -1.96
CA VAL A 51 9.62 1.56 -1.53
C VAL A 51 10.14 0.49 -2.47
N ILE A 52 9.31 -0.48 -2.85
CA ILE A 52 9.75 -1.57 -3.73
C ILE A 52 10.09 -1.07 -5.13
N GLU A 53 9.32 -0.14 -5.67
CA GLU A 53 9.60 0.47 -6.98
C GLU A 53 10.89 1.30 -6.97
N LEU A 54 11.23 1.92 -5.83
CA LEU A 54 12.44 2.74 -5.68
C LEU A 54 13.70 1.91 -5.40
N LEU A 55 13.62 0.93 -4.51
CA LEU A 55 14.79 0.26 -3.91
C LEU A 55 14.80 -1.26 -4.09
N GLY A 56 13.64 -1.87 -4.38
CA GLY A 56 13.47 -3.33 -4.44
C GLY A 56 12.83 -3.93 -3.19
N LEU A 57 12.84 -5.26 -3.11
CA LEU A 57 12.31 -6.01 -1.98
C LEU A 57 13.20 -5.90 -0.74
N PHE A 58 12.57 -5.81 0.41
CA PHE A 58 13.19 -5.87 1.73
C PHE A 58 12.67 -7.08 2.51
N SER A 59 13.42 -7.55 3.50
CA SER A 59 13.09 -8.81 4.19
C SER A 59 12.01 -8.68 5.26
N THR A 60 11.97 -7.55 5.98
CA THR A 60 11.13 -7.39 7.17
C THR A 60 10.34 -6.08 7.15
N PHE A 61 9.05 -6.20 7.45
CA PHE A 61 8.10 -5.11 7.63
C PHE A 61 7.68 -5.02 9.09
N TYR A 62 7.77 -3.85 9.69
CA TYR A 62 7.34 -3.58 11.05
C TYR A 62 6.23 -2.54 11.06
N SER A 63 5.14 -2.85 11.74
CA SER A 63 3.98 -1.97 11.89
C SER A 63 3.37 -2.09 13.27
N ASP A 64 2.45 -1.18 13.56
CA ASP A 64 1.55 -1.33 14.68
C ASP A 64 0.57 -2.51 14.48
N ARG A 65 -0.40 -2.60 15.37
CA ARG A 65 -1.40 -3.67 15.41
C ARG A 65 -2.73 -3.27 14.73
N GLY A 66 -2.68 -2.30 13.82
CA GLY A 66 -3.83 -1.83 13.06
C GLY A 66 -4.57 -2.98 12.37
N SER A 67 -5.89 -2.91 12.32
CA SER A 67 -6.76 -3.98 11.82
C SER A 67 -6.56 -4.30 10.33
N HIS A 68 -6.00 -3.36 9.56
CA HIS A 68 -5.66 -3.55 8.17
C HIS A 68 -4.33 -4.33 7.99
N TYR A 69 -3.40 -4.25 8.96
CA TYR A 69 -2.20 -5.10 8.99
C TYR A 69 -2.48 -6.49 9.57
N TRP A 70 -3.23 -6.54 10.68
CA TRP A 70 -3.38 -7.75 11.50
C TRP A 70 -4.83 -8.00 11.92
N PRO A 71 -5.36 -9.23 11.79
CA PRO A 71 -6.60 -9.56 12.48
C PRO A 71 -6.31 -9.70 13.97
N THR A 72 -7.15 -9.04 14.76
CA THR A 72 -7.08 -9.09 16.23
C THR A 72 -8.42 -9.59 16.74
N PRO A 73 -8.59 -10.91 16.97
CA PRO A 73 -9.88 -11.51 17.31
C PRO A 73 -10.49 -10.97 18.61
N GLU A 74 -9.63 -10.64 19.58
CA GLU A 74 -10.00 -10.06 20.87
C GLU A 74 -9.26 -8.75 21.07
N ALA A 75 -9.97 -7.68 21.42
CA ALA A 75 -9.38 -6.37 21.66
C ALA A 75 -8.28 -6.46 22.74
N GLY A 76 -7.05 -6.04 22.41
CA GLY A 76 -5.88 -6.15 23.29
C GLY A 76 -5.27 -7.56 23.39
N GLY A 77 -5.82 -8.55 22.68
CA GLY A 77 -5.31 -9.93 22.61
C GLY A 77 -4.01 -10.05 21.82
N LYS A 78 -3.68 -11.22 21.26
CA LYS A 78 -2.56 -11.40 20.31
C LYS A 78 -3.03 -11.19 18.87
N VAL A 79 -2.11 -10.76 17.99
CA VAL A 79 -2.40 -10.73 16.55
C VAL A 79 -2.51 -12.16 16.03
N ASP A 80 -3.43 -12.37 15.08
CA ASP A 80 -3.52 -13.61 14.34
C ASP A 80 -2.53 -13.60 13.17
N GLN A 81 -1.56 -14.51 13.21
CA GLN A 81 -0.56 -14.66 12.15
C GLN A 81 -0.96 -15.71 11.09
N GLN A 82 -2.05 -16.45 11.32
CA GLN A 82 -2.51 -17.51 10.43
C GLN A 82 -3.58 -16.99 9.47
N ASN A 83 -4.56 -16.27 10.00
CA ASN A 83 -5.56 -15.59 9.20
C ASN A 83 -4.97 -14.24 8.77
N LEU A 84 -4.74 -14.06 7.48
CA LEU A 84 -4.07 -12.86 6.96
C LEU A 84 -5.09 -11.87 6.39
N THR A 85 -4.91 -10.59 6.71
CA THR A 85 -5.57 -9.47 6.01
C THR A 85 -5.11 -9.43 4.55
N PRO A 86 -5.75 -8.64 3.67
CA PRO A 86 -5.24 -8.45 2.31
C PRO A 86 -3.79 -7.92 2.30
N PHE A 87 -3.44 -7.02 3.23
CA PHE A 87 -2.05 -6.57 3.40
C PHE A 87 -1.11 -7.75 3.73
N GLY A 88 -1.47 -8.56 4.73
CA GLY A 88 -0.65 -9.71 5.12
C GLY A 88 -0.51 -10.78 4.03
N GLN A 89 -1.55 -10.97 3.22
CA GLN A 89 -1.48 -11.84 2.04
C GLN A 89 -0.48 -11.32 1.01
N ALA A 90 -0.43 -10.00 0.79
CA ALA A 90 0.51 -9.38 -0.12
C ALA A 90 1.97 -9.53 0.37
N MET A 91 2.22 -9.24 1.65
CA MET A 91 3.57 -9.38 2.24
C MET A 91 4.06 -10.83 2.17
N LYS A 92 3.19 -11.79 2.52
CA LYS A 92 3.50 -13.22 2.41
C LYS A 92 3.84 -13.65 0.97
N HIS A 93 3.13 -13.12 -0.03
CA HIS A 93 3.42 -13.42 -1.43
C HIS A 93 4.78 -12.86 -1.86
N LEU A 94 5.17 -11.69 -1.36
CA LEU A 94 6.48 -11.10 -1.63
C LEU A 94 7.63 -11.71 -0.81
N GLY A 95 7.33 -12.62 0.13
CA GLY A 95 8.33 -13.19 1.04
C GLY A 95 8.81 -12.21 2.11
N ILE A 96 8.03 -11.16 2.39
CA ILE A 96 8.32 -10.14 3.40
C ILE A 96 7.75 -10.61 4.73
N GLU A 97 8.60 -10.75 5.74
CA GLU A 97 8.20 -11.10 7.09
C GLU A 97 7.57 -9.89 7.78
N MET A 98 6.35 -10.05 8.29
CA MET A 98 5.68 -9.01 9.06
C MET A 98 5.93 -9.20 10.55
N ILE A 99 6.25 -8.10 11.23
CA ILE A 99 6.50 -8.04 12.66
C ILE A 99 5.51 -7.04 13.25
N ALA A 100 4.62 -7.54 14.12
CA ALA A 100 3.68 -6.70 14.85
C ALA A 100 4.38 -6.06 16.04
N ASP A 101 4.10 -4.77 16.29
CA ASP A 101 4.54 -4.13 17.51
C ASP A 101 3.98 -4.84 18.75
N CYS A 102 4.86 -5.42 19.54
CA CYS A 102 4.53 -6.13 20.77
C CYS A 102 5.05 -5.42 22.03
N SER A 103 5.78 -4.29 21.91
CA SER A 103 6.22 -3.54 23.09
C SER A 103 6.59 -2.06 22.81
N PRO A 104 6.23 -1.14 23.73
CA PRO A 104 6.61 0.28 23.64
C PRO A 104 8.13 0.51 23.50
N GLU A 105 8.96 -0.39 24.05
CA GLU A 105 10.42 -0.27 23.96
C GLU A 105 10.95 -0.49 22.54
N ALA A 106 10.30 -1.33 21.72
CA ALA A 106 10.70 -1.59 20.34
C ALA A 106 10.38 -0.39 19.42
N ARG A 107 9.36 0.40 19.76
CA ARG A 107 8.88 1.52 18.95
C ARG A 107 9.72 2.79 19.09
N GLY A 108 10.53 2.92 20.15
CA GLY A 108 11.05 4.21 20.61
C GLY A 108 11.81 5.06 19.58
N ARG A 109 12.54 4.47 18.62
CA ARG A 109 13.23 5.25 17.57
C ARG A 109 12.27 5.78 16.51
N SER A 110 11.49 4.92 15.88
CA SER A 110 10.55 5.32 14.83
C SER A 110 9.44 6.22 15.38
N GLU A 111 8.96 5.98 16.61
CA GLU A 111 7.96 6.84 17.26
C GLU A 111 8.42 8.30 17.45
N ARG A 112 9.70 8.51 17.77
CA ARG A 112 10.27 9.86 17.90
C ARG A 112 10.34 10.57 16.54
N MET A 113 10.67 9.82 15.48
CA MET A 113 10.65 10.37 14.12
C MET A 113 9.23 10.72 13.67
N PHE A 114 8.26 9.82 13.86
CA PHE A 114 6.86 10.11 13.51
C PHE A 114 6.31 11.32 14.27
N ARG A 115 6.67 11.49 15.54
CA ARG A 115 6.32 12.69 16.33
C ARG A 115 6.93 13.97 15.78
N THR A 116 8.17 13.89 15.28
CA THR A 116 8.84 15.02 14.64
C THR A 116 8.08 15.46 13.38
N HIS A 117 7.58 14.52 12.59
CA HIS A 117 6.70 14.82 11.46
C HIS A 117 5.38 15.46 11.91
N GLN A 118 4.74 14.92 12.96
CA GLN A 118 3.50 15.48 13.54
C GLN A 118 3.66 16.91 14.03
N ASP A 119 4.79 17.24 14.64
CA ASP A 119 5.01 18.59 15.17
C ASP A 119 5.38 19.61 14.07
N ARG A 120 6.16 19.18 13.06
CA ARG A 120 6.67 20.06 12.00
C ARG A 120 5.66 20.29 10.88
N LEU A 121 5.03 19.24 10.37
CA LEU A 121 4.25 19.32 9.12
C LEU A 121 3.11 20.33 9.16
N PRO A 122 2.29 20.43 10.22
CA PRO A 122 1.24 21.46 10.28
C PRO A 122 1.79 22.88 10.14
N ARG A 123 2.98 23.15 10.71
CA ARG A 123 3.63 24.48 10.64
C ARG A 123 4.23 24.75 9.27
N GLU A 124 4.88 23.74 8.69
CA GLU A 124 5.48 23.78 7.35
C GLU A 124 4.41 24.02 6.27
N LEU A 125 3.31 23.26 6.32
CA LEU A 125 2.19 23.43 5.39
C LEU A 125 1.54 24.80 5.53
N ALA A 126 1.34 25.28 6.77
CA ALA A 126 0.82 26.63 7.02
C ALA A 126 1.77 27.72 6.50
N LEU A 127 3.08 27.57 6.70
CA LEU A 127 4.09 28.52 6.21
C LEU A 127 4.14 28.57 4.68
N ALA A 128 3.97 27.42 4.03
CA ALA A 128 3.88 27.31 2.56
C ALA A 128 2.52 27.75 2.00
N GLY A 129 1.53 28.05 2.85
CA GLY A 129 0.18 28.45 2.42
C GLY A 129 -0.62 27.33 1.78
N ILE A 130 -0.30 26.06 2.09
CA ILE A 130 -0.94 24.88 1.49
C ILE A 130 -2.24 24.56 2.22
N THR A 131 -3.32 24.40 1.46
CA THR A 131 -4.68 24.20 2.01
C THR A 131 -5.40 22.96 1.51
N ASP A 132 -4.83 22.22 0.55
CA ASP A 132 -5.39 20.99 0.03
C ASP A 132 -4.37 19.84 0.01
N ARG A 133 -4.90 18.62 0.01
CA ARG A 133 -4.11 17.39 0.15
C ARG A 133 -3.20 17.15 -1.05
N ALA A 134 -3.61 17.56 -2.25
CA ALA A 134 -2.82 17.34 -3.46
C ALA A 134 -1.57 18.22 -3.46
N ASP A 135 -1.69 19.50 -3.07
CA ASP A 135 -0.54 20.38 -2.85
C ASP A 135 0.33 19.93 -1.66
N ALA A 136 -0.28 19.45 -0.58
CA ALA A 136 0.47 18.90 0.55
C ALA A 136 1.34 17.69 0.13
N ASN A 137 0.81 16.78 -0.67
CA ASN A 137 1.57 15.63 -1.18
C ASN A 137 2.68 16.03 -2.16
N ARG A 138 2.45 17.06 -2.98
CA ARG A 138 3.51 17.66 -3.82
C ARG A 138 4.63 18.25 -2.96
N TYR A 139 4.27 18.97 -1.89
CA TYR A 139 5.22 19.56 -0.96
C TYR A 139 6.04 18.51 -0.20
N LEU A 140 5.37 17.45 0.28
CA LEU A 140 6.03 16.32 0.93
C LEU A 140 7.11 15.71 0.05
N THR A 141 6.75 15.42 -1.21
CA THR A 141 7.64 14.75 -2.17
C THR A 141 8.78 15.66 -2.64
N GLY A 142 8.47 16.91 -2.98
CA GLY A 142 9.41 17.80 -3.65
C GLY A 142 10.31 18.61 -2.72
N ILE A 143 9.88 18.86 -1.48
CA ILE A 143 10.57 19.78 -0.57
C ILE A 143 10.81 19.12 0.78
N TYR A 144 9.75 18.74 1.50
CA TYR A 144 9.86 18.36 2.90
C TYR A 144 10.70 17.08 3.11
N ARG A 145 10.38 15.98 2.42
CA ARG A 145 11.10 14.71 2.58
C ARG A 145 12.59 14.84 2.23
N PRO A 146 13.00 15.42 1.08
CA PRO A 146 14.43 15.62 0.80
C PRO A 146 15.16 16.45 1.86
N VAL A 147 14.55 17.55 2.32
CA VAL A 147 15.14 18.41 3.37
C VAL A 147 15.24 17.68 4.70
N PHE A 148 14.20 16.93 5.07
CA PHE A 148 14.18 16.11 6.28
C PHE A 148 15.27 15.04 6.26
N ASN A 149 15.43 14.33 5.14
CA ASN A 149 16.44 13.28 5.01
C ASN A 149 17.85 13.88 5.13
N ALA A 150 18.09 15.05 4.53
CA ALA A 150 19.36 15.75 4.66
C ALA A 150 19.69 16.18 6.10
N GLU A 151 18.67 16.47 6.92
CA GLU A 151 18.84 16.94 8.30
C GLU A 151 18.97 15.77 9.31
N PHE A 152 18.19 14.70 9.15
CA PHE A 152 18.02 13.68 10.19
C PHE A 152 18.53 12.28 9.86
N MET A 153 18.79 11.98 8.58
CA MET A 153 19.30 10.66 8.19
C MET A 153 20.63 10.38 8.89
N GLN A 154 20.78 9.14 9.33
CA GLN A 154 22.00 8.63 9.94
C GLN A 154 22.64 7.59 9.02
N PRO A 155 23.97 7.48 9.01
CA PRO A 155 24.63 6.39 8.29
C PRO A 155 24.19 5.04 8.85
N ALA A 156 23.97 4.07 7.98
CA ALA A 156 23.76 2.69 8.39
C ALA A 156 24.99 2.15 9.14
N MET A 157 24.75 1.25 10.09
CA MET A 157 25.85 0.60 10.84
C MET A 157 26.67 -0.35 9.96
N GLU A 158 26.05 -0.93 8.94
CA GLU A 158 26.66 -1.88 8.02
C GLU A 158 26.72 -1.27 6.60
N GLU A 159 27.76 -1.62 5.85
CA GLU A 159 27.91 -1.20 4.47
C GLU A 159 27.08 -2.09 3.52
N GLY A 160 26.57 -1.49 2.44
CA GLY A 160 25.82 -2.19 1.40
C GLY A 160 24.31 -1.97 1.49
N SER A 161 23.56 -2.76 0.72
CA SER A 161 22.10 -2.71 0.67
C SER A 161 21.52 -4.07 1.00
N ALA A 162 20.54 -4.09 1.90
CA ALA A 162 19.75 -5.29 2.20
C ALA A 162 18.57 -5.48 1.23
N PHE A 163 18.40 -4.57 0.26
CA PHE A 163 17.36 -4.70 -0.75
C PHE A 163 17.77 -5.64 -1.88
N VAL A 164 16.76 -6.32 -2.44
CA VAL A 164 16.92 -7.23 -3.58
C VAL A 164 16.02 -6.76 -4.72
N ASP A 165 16.54 -6.74 -5.95
CA ASP A 165 15.76 -6.33 -7.12
C ASP A 165 14.45 -7.12 -7.27
N TRP A 166 13.35 -6.41 -7.51
CA TRP A 166 12.09 -7.03 -7.88
C TRP A 166 12.07 -7.36 -9.38
N ILE A 167 12.31 -8.63 -9.71
CA ILE A 167 12.23 -9.15 -11.08
C ILE A 167 10.90 -9.84 -11.38
N GLY A 168 9.94 -9.75 -10.46
CA GLY A 168 8.66 -10.43 -10.60
C GLY A 168 7.69 -9.74 -11.56
N GLY A 169 6.47 -10.26 -11.60
CA GLY A 169 5.40 -9.74 -12.44
C GLY A 169 4.89 -8.34 -12.00
N PRO A 170 3.72 -7.92 -12.51
CA PRO A 170 3.13 -6.63 -12.15
C PRO A 170 2.88 -6.56 -10.63
N LEU A 171 3.64 -5.70 -9.94
CA LEU A 171 3.58 -5.55 -8.49
C LEU A 171 2.17 -5.18 -7.99
N GLY A 172 1.42 -4.40 -8.77
CA GLY A 172 0.04 -4.05 -8.49
C GLY A 172 -0.94 -5.24 -8.44
N ASP A 173 -0.60 -6.39 -9.04
CA ASP A 173 -1.42 -7.62 -8.92
C ASP A 173 -1.12 -8.39 -7.61
N ILE A 174 -0.07 -7.98 -6.88
CA ILE A 174 0.32 -8.52 -5.57
C ILE A 174 -0.09 -7.56 -4.46
N LEU A 175 0.29 -6.28 -4.59
CA LEU A 175 -0.08 -5.19 -3.69
C LEU A 175 -1.49 -4.70 -4.03
N CYS A 176 -2.49 -5.52 -3.73
CA CYS A 176 -3.89 -5.24 -3.99
C CYS A 176 -4.80 -5.91 -2.95
N GLU A 177 -6.03 -5.44 -2.87
CA GLU A 177 -7.08 -6.21 -2.23
C GLU A 177 -7.65 -7.26 -3.19
N ARG A 178 -7.88 -8.46 -2.67
CA ARG A 178 -8.34 -9.60 -3.44
C ARG A 178 -9.70 -10.07 -2.96
N PHE A 179 -10.66 -10.12 -3.89
CA PHE A 179 -12.03 -10.49 -3.60
C PHE A 179 -12.44 -11.72 -4.43
N GLU A 180 -12.82 -12.81 -3.75
CA GLU A 180 -13.42 -13.95 -4.44
C GLU A 180 -14.84 -13.60 -4.91
N ARG A 181 -15.13 -13.82 -6.18
CA ARG A 181 -16.43 -13.59 -6.81
C ARG A 181 -16.78 -14.74 -7.74
N THR A 182 -18.06 -14.82 -8.10
CA THR A 182 -18.56 -15.78 -9.09
C THR A 182 -19.10 -15.02 -10.29
N VAL A 183 -18.75 -15.48 -11.49
CA VAL A 183 -19.27 -14.90 -12.74
C VAL A 183 -20.74 -15.26 -12.92
N GLY A 184 -21.58 -14.25 -13.19
CA GLY A 184 -23.00 -14.39 -13.47
C GLY A 184 -23.29 -15.07 -14.82
N ASN A 185 -24.57 -15.39 -15.06
CA ASN A 185 -25.02 -15.93 -16.34
C ASN A 185 -24.97 -14.89 -17.48
N ASP A 186 -24.89 -13.61 -17.13
CA ASP A 186 -24.69 -12.47 -18.02
C ASP A 186 -23.21 -12.21 -18.34
N HIS A 187 -22.32 -13.13 -17.95
CA HIS A 187 -20.87 -13.01 -18.13
C HIS A 187 -20.25 -11.80 -17.40
N CYS A 188 -20.94 -11.25 -16.40
CA CYS A 188 -20.44 -10.17 -15.57
C CYS A 188 -20.05 -10.66 -14.18
N VAL A 189 -19.17 -9.90 -13.53
CA VAL A 189 -18.93 -10.00 -12.09
C VAL A 189 -19.49 -8.75 -11.43
N SER A 190 -20.45 -8.94 -10.52
CA SER A 190 -20.96 -7.84 -9.70
C SER A 190 -19.96 -7.49 -8.61
N PHE A 191 -19.60 -6.21 -8.51
CA PHE A 191 -18.66 -5.68 -7.54
C PHE A 191 -19.22 -4.40 -6.90
N GLU A 192 -19.13 -4.31 -5.57
CA GLU A 192 -19.59 -3.17 -4.75
C GLU A 192 -21.03 -2.68 -5.04
N GLY A 193 -21.90 -3.59 -5.49
CA GLY A 193 -23.33 -3.31 -5.72
C GLY A 193 -23.66 -2.34 -6.85
N ARG A 194 -22.67 -1.77 -7.52
CA ARG A 194 -22.85 -0.78 -8.60
C ARG A 194 -22.08 -1.11 -9.88
N MET A 195 -21.02 -1.92 -9.79
CA MET A 195 -20.16 -2.23 -10.93
C MET A 195 -20.48 -3.62 -11.46
N ASN A 196 -20.67 -3.72 -12.78
CA ASN A 196 -20.77 -4.98 -13.50
C ASN A 196 -19.56 -5.11 -14.42
N LEU A 197 -18.58 -5.88 -13.98
CA LEU A 197 -17.33 -6.07 -14.69
C LEU A 197 -17.53 -7.17 -15.74
N GLN A 198 -17.69 -6.76 -17.00
CA GLN A 198 -17.87 -7.68 -18.12
C GLN A 198 -16.63 -8.52 -18.34
N THR A 199 -16.75 -9.85 -18.29
CA THR A 199 -15.65 -10.74 -18.67
C THR A 199 -15.50 -10.74 -20.20
N PRO A 200 -14.28 -10.54 -20.74
CA PRO A 200 -14.07 -10.58 -22.18
C PRO A 200 -14.20 -12.00 -22.70
N ASN A 201 -14.46 -12.12 -24.01
CA ASN A 201 -14.39 -13.40 -24.69
C ASN A 201 -12.98 -13.98 -24.59
N ASP A 202 -12.88 -15.23 -24.16
CA ASP A 202 -11.62 -15.94 -24.02
C ASP A 202 -11.44 -16.90 -25.20
N ARG A 203 -10.23 -16.99 -25.75
CA ARG A 203 -9.90 -17.96 -26.81
C ARG A 203 -9.69 -19.36 -26.24
N HIS A 204 -9.45 -19.48 -24.95
CA HIS A 204 -9.11 -20.72 -24.26
C HIS A 204 -10.30 -21.37 -23.54
N ARG A 205 -11.42 -20.65 -23.40
CA ARG A 205 -12.64 -21.16 -22.78
C ARG A 205 -13.87 -20.53 -23.43
N CYS A 206 -14.87 -21.33 -23.74
CA CYS A 206 -16.11 -20.86 -24.36
C CYS A 206 -16.85 -19.81 -23.50
N HIS A 207 -16.87 -19.96 -22.17
CA HIS A 207 -17.40 -18.96 -21.24
C HIS A 207 -16.91 -19.18 -19.80
N HIS A 208 -16.94 -18.11 -18.99
CA HIS A 208 -16.60 -18.15 -17.56
C HIS A 208 -17.82 -18.19 -16.63
N VAL A 209 -19.04 -18.34 -17.16
CA VAL A 209 -20.28 -18.44 -16.35
C VAL A 209 -20.14 -19.45 -15.21
N LYS A 210 -20.52 -19.03 -13.99
CA LYS A 210 -20.40 -19.77 -12.72
C LYS A 210 -18.98 -20.13 -12.27
N ALA A 211 -17.94 -19.66 -12.98
CA ALA A 211 -16.57 -19.83 -12.51
C ALA A 211 -16.29 -18.92 -11.31
N LYS A 212 -15.49 -19.43 -10.36
CA LYS A 212 -14.89 -18.61 -9.31
C LYS A 212 -13.73 -17.81 -9.89
N VAL A 213 -13.74 -16.50 -9.66
CA VAL A 213 -12.72 -15.56 -10.11
C VAL A 213 -12.28 -14.67 -8.95
N ALA A 214 -11.08 -14.11 -9.07
CA ALA A 214 -10.59 -13.09 -8.16
C ALA A 214 -10.73 -11.72 -8.83
N VAL A 215 -11.40 -10.79 -8.15
CA VAL A 215 -11.34 -9.36 -8.49
C VAL A 215 -10.22 -8.74 -7.65
N LEU A 216 -9.26 -8.10 -8.30
CA LEU A 216 -8.20 -7.33 -7.65
C LEU A 216 -8.57 -5.86 -7.68
N ARG A 217 -8.36 -5.15 -6.57
CA ARG A 217 -8.40 -3.70 -6.48
C ARG A 217 -7.01 -3.19 -6.13
N ARG A 218 -6.36 -2.52 -7.08
CA ARG A 218 -4.96 -2.06 -6.98
C ARG A 218 -4.86 -0.69 -6.31
N THR A 219 -3.66 -0.31 -5.88
CA THR A 219 -3.40 0.96 -5.16
C THR A 219 -3.76 2.22 -5.96
N ASP A 220 -3.85 2.11 -7.28
CA ASP A 220 -4.30 3.19 -8.18
C ASP A 220 -5.81 3.13 -8.49
N HIS A 221 -6.56 2.34 -7.72
CA HIS A 221 -7.98 2.06 -7.86
C HIS A 221 -8.39 1.35 -9.15
N THR A 222 -7.44 0.95 -10.00
CA THR A 222 -7.75 0.08 -11.15
C THR A 222 -8.14 -1.32 -10.66
N LEU A 223 -8.98 -1.98 -11.45
CA LEU A 223 -9.47 -3.31 -11.15
C LEU A 223 -8.91 -4.33 -12.15
N ALA A 224 -8.84 -5.59 -11.73
CA ALA A 224 -8.58 -6.70 -12.64
C ALA A 224 -9.37 -7.94 -12.26
N ILE A 225 -9.71 -8.76 -13.26
CA ILE A 225 -10.30 -10.08 -13.03
C ILE A 225 -9.28 -11.15 -13.37
N LEU A 226 -9.05 -12.07 -12.44
CA LEU A 226 -8.23 -13.25 -12.64
C LEU A 226 -9.07 -14.53 -12.50
N HIS A 227 -8.84 -15.49 -13.40
CA HIS A 227 -9.31 -16.86 -13.25
C HIS A 227 -8.09 -17.76 -13.03
N GLY A 228 -7.87 -18.18 -11.78
CA GLY A 228 -6.62 -18.81 -11.37
C GLY A 228 -5.43 -17.86 -11.61
N PRO A 229 -4.33 -18.30 -12.27
CA PRO A 229 -3.19 -17.45 -12.57
C PRO A 229 -3.40 -16.55 -13.81
N ARG A 230 -4.49 -16.73 -14.56
CA ARG A 230 -4.73 -16.01 -15.81
C ARG A 230 -5.51 -14.73 -15.55
N LYS A 231 -4.94 -13.59 -15.93
CA LYS A 231 -5.68 -12.32 -16.01
C LYS A 231 -6.61 -12.33 -17.22
N LEU A 232 -7.90 -12.05 -16.98
CA LEU A 232 -8.93 -11.97 -18.00
C LEU A 232 -9.02 -10.56 -18.57
N ALA A 233 -9.04 -9.53 -17.72
CA ALA A 233 -9.14 -8.13 -18.12
C ALA A 233 -8.65 -7.18 -17.02
N ASP A 234 -8.28 -5.98 -17.45
CA ASP A 234 -8.06 -4.80 -16.61
C ASP A 234 -9.21 -3.82 -16.81
N TYR A 235 -9.54 -3.07 -15.75
CA TYR A 235 -10.60 -2.07 -15.75
C TYR A 235 -10.11 -0.81 -15.02
N ASP A 236 -10.65 0.33 -15.39
CA ASP A 236 -10.50 1.55 -14.61
C ASP A 236 -11.33 1.47 -13.30
N GLU A 237 -11.19 2.49 -12.45
CA GLU A 237 -11.94 2.61 -11.19
C GLU A 237 -13.47 2.59 -11.39
N ALA A 238 -13.95 3.04 -12.57
CA ALA A 238 -15.37 3.02 -12.90
C ALA A 238 -15.85 1.65 -13.43
N GLY A 239 -14.97 0.65 -13.50
CA GLY A 239 -15.28 -0.69 -13.99
C GLY A 239 -15.37 -0.80 -15.51
N LYS A 240 -14.81 0.16 -16.25
CA LYS A 240 -14.75 0.11 -17.72
C LYS A 240 -13.48 -0.62 -18.15
N VAL A 241 -13.62 -1.53 -19.11
CA VAL A 241 -12.51 -2.33 -19.64
C VAL A 241 -11.42 -1.42 -20.20
N MET A 242 -10.21 -1.61 -19.71
CA MET A 242 -9.00 -0.98 -20.24
C MET A 242 -8.45 -1.82 -21.40
N PRO A 243 -7.85 -1.18 -22.42
CA PRO A 243 -7.18 -1.92 -23.48
C PRO A 243 -6.05 -2.76 -22.87
N PRO A 244 -5.79 -3.98 -23.40
CA PRO A 244 -4.68 -4.78 -22.92
C PRO A 244 -3.37 -3.98 -23.10
N ASN A 245 -2.60 -3.86 -22.02
CA ASN A 245 -1.24 -3.34 -22.10
C ASN A 245 -0.41 -4.30 -22.97
N LEU A 246 -0.33 -4.02 -24.27
CA LEU A 246 0.59 -4.64 -25.20
C LEU A 246 2.00 -4.23 -24.80
N LYS A 247 2.59 -4.93 -23.81
CA LYS A 247 4.05 -4.98 -23.74
C LYS A 247 4.49 -5.73 -24.99
N VAL A 248 5.03 -4.99 -25.95
CA VAL A 248 5.79 -5.55 -27.07
C VAL A 248 6.84 -6.45 -26.43
N ALA A 249 6.77 -7.75 -26.72
CA ALA A 249 7.83 -8.67 -26.37
C ALA A 249 9.12 -8.14 -27.02
N ALA A 250 10.08 -7.75 -26.19
CA ALA A 250 11.45 -7.51 -26.61
C ALA A 250 12.17 -8.85 -26.70
#